data_AF-A0A0F9E2M8-F1
#
_entry.id   AF-A0A0F9E2M8-F1
#
_cell.length_a   1.000
_cell.length_b   1.000
_cell.length_c   1.000
_cell.angle_alpha   90.00
_cell.angle_beta   90.00
_cell.angle_gamma   90.00
#
_symmetry.space_group_name_H-M   'P 1'
#
loop_
_entity.id
_entity.type
_entity.pdbx_description
1 polymer ?
#
loop_
_entity_poly.entity_id
_entity_poly.type
_entity_poly.pdbx_seq_one_letter_code
_entity_poly.pdbx_strand_id
1 'polypeptide(L)'
;MSCKISCFIPYNLCKSPSFSYIKAGVESNPSDINNVICYRTSFNSDSSYFFSWSNIDIGKTSKGKISPVSETGESGIPKSIKPKEALKSRKSTVSKTLIKAKIKKPSTLKTTQIESKFTPNLTPVKSVLISSNVLVIGASVGGPRTITTVLKEIPRTFPAPILVVQHLSAHFTEAFAHNLDLESKLKVKVATNGEHLRSGIVYIAPGENHMEITVHDKKPSIRIYKGKPVNFCMPSIDVLFFSAARIFRNKTMGVILTGMGTDGVEGLGVIKRLGGKTIAEGAETCILFAMPKIAAEKGYANFVLPNYEIHDQILKFI
;
A
#
# COMPACT_ATOMS: atom_id res chain seq x y z
N MET A 1 -31.65 38.94 22.71
CA MET A 1 -30.37 39.42 23.26
C MET A 1 -29.28 38.46 22.83
N SER A 2 -28.66 38.77 21.70
CA SER A 2 -27.58 37.97 21.09
C SER A 2 -26.27 38.66 21.42
N CYS A 3 -25.42 38.03 22.23
CA CYS A 3 -24.12 38.59 22.60
C CYS A 3 -23.06 38.08 21.61
N LYS A 4 -22.58 39.01 20.76
CA LYS A 4 -21.38 38.88 19.94
C LYS A 4 -20.16 38.90 20.86
N ILE A 5 -19.24 37.95 20.70
CA ILE A 5 -17.83 38.17 21.05
C ILE A 5 -16.98 37.83 19.84
N SER A 6 -16.53 38.89 19.20
CA SER A 6 -15.44 38.96 18.23
C SER A 6 -14.10 38.76 18.93
N CYS A 7 -13.23 37.92 18.39
CA CYS A 7 -11.78 38.04 18.58
C CYS A 7 -11.14 38.38 17.23
N PHE A 8 -10.75 39.63 17.11
CA PHE A 8 -9.85 40.18 16.11
C PHE A 8 -8.41 39.70 16.38
N ILE A 9 -7.68 39.27 15.36
CA ILE A 9 -6.20 39.32 15.33
C ILE A 9 -5.81 39.94 13.98
N PRO A 10 -4.94 40.97 13.95
CA PRO A 10 -4.82 41.91 12.84
C PRO A 10 -3.97 41.41 11.67
N TYR A 11 -4.30 41.94 10.48
CA TYR A 11 -3.52 41.84 9.25
C TYR A 11 -2.33 42.81 9.24
N ASN A 12 -1.26 42.36 8.57
CA ASN A 12 -0.11 43.07 8.00
C ASN A 12 1.18 43.16 8.84
N LEU A 13 2.18 42.37 8.41
CA LEU A 13 3.52 42.83 7.95
C LEU A 13 4.28 41.63 7.32
N CYS A 14 4.28 41.54 5.98
CA CYS A 14 5.46 41.58 5.08
C CYS A 14 6.13 40.21 4.78
N LYS A 15 5.87 39.60 3.61
CA LYS A 15 6.57 39.71 2.30
C LYS A 15 7.60 38.59 2.05
N SER A 16 7.24 37.59 1.23
CA SER A 16 8.04 37.04 0.11
C SER A 16 7.18 36.08 -0.74
N PRO A 17 7.52 35.85 -2.03
CA PRO A 17 6.54 35.54 -3.08
C PRO A 17 6.33 34.04 -3.34
N SER A 18 5.37 33.76 -4.22
CA SER A 18 5.06 32.50 -4.91
C SER A 18 4.31 31.42 -4.14
N PHE A 19 3.00 31.57 -3.98
CA PHE A 19 2.03 30.47 -4.07
C PHE A 19 0.67 30.99 -4.54
N SER A 20 0.17 30.46 -5.67
CA SER A 20 -1.19 30.66 -6.17
C SER A 20 -2.12 29.63 -5.54
N TYR A 21 -3.15 30.11 -4.82
CA TYR A 21 -4.21 29.27 -4.25
C TYR A 21 -5.24 28.92 -5.33
N ILE A 22 -5.54 27.62 -5.51
CA ILE A 22 -6.74 27.18 -6.24
C ILE A 22 -7.91 27.21 -5.25
N LYS A 23 -8.88 28.07 -5.55
CA LYS A 23 -10.15 28.22 -4.83
C LYS A 23 -11.10 27.14 -5.36
N ALA A 24 -11.28 26.04 -4.63
CA ALA A 24 -12.36 25.09 -4.92
C ALA A 24 -13.64 25.61 -4.26
N GLY A 25 -14.49 26.27 -5.04
CA GLY A 25 -15.84 26.63 -4.63
C GLY A 25 -16.79 25.45 -4.85
N VAL A 26 -17.55 25.10 -3.82
CA VAL A 26 -18.85 24.45 -3.98
C VAL A 26 -19.82 25.17 -3.03
N GLU A 27 -20.75 25.91 -3.62
CA GLU A 27 -21.87 26.54 -2.94
C GLU A 27 -22.95 25.48 -2.64
N SER A 28 -23.16 25.27 -1.34
CA SER A 28 -24.42 25.06 -0.59
C SER A 28 -25.49 24.05 -1.04
N ASN A 29 -25.85 23.16 -0.09
CA ASN A 29 -27.19 23.14 0.51
C ASN A 29 -27.08 22.83 2.03
N PRO A 30 -27.79 23.52 2.95
CA PRO A 30 -27.49 23.49 4.38
C PRO A 30 -28.39 22.52 5.14
N SER A 31 -27.94 21.28 5.37
CA SER A 31 -28.53 20.42 6.43
C SER A 31 -27.63 19.32 6.99
N ASP A 32 -26.42 19.07 6.48
CA ASP A 32 -25.54 18.02 7.03
C ASP A 32 -24.11 18.52 7.24
N ILE A 33 -23.86 19.14 8.40
CA ILE A 33 -22.49 19.38 8.90
C ILE A 33 -22.40 18.78 10.30
N ASN A 34 -22.10 17.48 10.36
CA ASN A 34 -21.48 16.85 11.51
C ASN A 34 -20.48 15.83 10.98
N ASN A 35 -19.31 16.34 10.56
CA ASN A 35 -17.98 15.70 10.60
C ASN A 35 -17.06 16.34 9.55
N VAL A 36 -16.58 17.54 9.83
CA VAL A 36 -15.38 18.07 9.15
C VAL A 36 -14.18 17.69 10.00
N ILE A 37 -13.43 16.68 9.58
CA ILE A 37 -12.14 16.33 10.18
C ILE A 37 -11.08 17.22 9.54
N CYS A 38 -10.68 18.28 10.25
CA CYS A 38 -9.54 19.11 9.87
C CYS A 38 -8.23 18.40 10.27
N TYR A 39 -7.44 17.94 9.31
CA TYR A 39 -6.07 17.52 9.57
C TYR A 39 -5.16 18.75 9.58
N ARG A 40 -4.60 19.07 10.75
CA ARG A 40 -3.53 20.06 10.89
C ARG A 40 -2.18 19.34 10.75
N THR A 41 -1.56 19.42 9.59
CA THR A 41 -0.17 18.97 9.41
C THR A 41 0.76 20.09 9.87
N SER A 42 1.38 19.89 11.03
CA SER A 42 2.51 20.72 11.46
C SER A 42 3.76 20.11 10.85
N PHE A 43 4.33 20.77 9.83
CA PHE A 43 5.64 20.39 9.30
C PHE A 43 6.71 20.86 10.29
N ASN A 44 7.30 19.92 11.02
CA ASN A 44 8.61 20.12 11.61
C ASN A 44 9.61 19.30 10.81
N SER A 45 10.59 19.99 10.23
CA SER A 45 11.77 19.40 9.65
C SER A 45 12.62 18.82 10.78
N ASP A 46 12.46 17.55 11.08
CA ASP A 46 13.54 16.69 11.57
C ASP A 46 13.09 15.22 11.64
N SER A 47 14.06 14.36 11.36
CA SER A 47 13.98 12.94 11.02
C SER A 47 13.35 12.01 12.06
N SER A 48 12.96 10.83 11.57
CA SER A 48 12.65 9.54 12.24
C SER A 48 11.20 9.29 12.64
N TYR A 49 10.51 8.45 11.84
CA TYR A 49 9.25 7.83 12.23
C TYR A 49 9.46 6.34 12.51
N PHE A 50 9.43 5.99 13.80
CA PHE A 50 9.24 4.63 14.30
C PHE A 50 7.77 4.52 14.69
N PHE A 51 7.00 3.66 14.02
CA PHE A 51 5.66 3.27 14.49
C PHE A 51 5.68 1.79 14.87
N SER A 52 5.50 1.55 16.17
CA SER A 52 5.29 0.23 16.76
C SER A 52 3.88 -0.25 16.44
N TRP A 53 3.76 -1.34 15.69
CA TRP A 53 2.51 -2.09 15.60
C TRP A 53 2.40 -2.96 16.85
N SER A 54 1.56 -2.57 17.82
CA SER A 54 1.15 -3.47 18.88
C SER A 54 0.04 -4.38 18.37
N ASN A 55 0.30 -5.68 18.33
CA ASN A 55 -0.74 -6.71 18.23
C ASN A 55 -1.67 -6.55 19.44
N ILE A 56 -2.98 -6.49 19.20
CA ILE A 56 -3.96 -6.68 20.26
C ILE A 56 -4.02 -8.18 20.53
N ASP A 57 -3.39 -8.60 21.62
CA ASP A 57 -3.56 -9.92 22.20
C ASP A 57 -5.00 -10.04 22.74
N ILE A 58 -5.82 -10.85 22.07
CA ILE A 58 -7.08 -11.33 22.67
C ILE A 58 -6.70 -12.40 23.68
N GLY A 59 -6.69 -12.00 24.95
CA GLY A 59 -6.36 -12.86 26.08
C GLY A 59 -7.24 -14.12 26.13
N LYS A 60 -6.57 -15.27 26.28
CA LYS A 60 -7.18 -16.53 26.67
C LYS A 60 -7.80 -16.39 28.07
N THR A 61 -9.08 -16.70 28.20
CA THR A 61 -9.66 -17.14 29.48
C THR A 61 -10.16 -18.57 29.35
N SER A 62 -9.72 -19.39 30.30
CA SER A 62 -9.86 -20.84 30.34
C SER A 62 -11.14 -21.30 31.04
N LYS A 63 -11.68 -22.44 30.56
CA LYS A 63 -12.51 -23.46 31.24
C LYS A 63 -13.97 -23.09 31.61
N GLY A 64 -14.90 -23.84 31.02
CA GLY A 64 -16.24 -24.03 31.60
C GLY A 64 -17.30 -24.59 30.64
N LYS A 65 -17.50 -25.90 30.68
CA LYS A 65 -18.64 -26.76 30.23
C LYS A 65 -19.81 -26.12 29.44
N ILE A 66 -20.14 -26.78 28.33
CA ILE A 66 -21.40 -26.62 27.59
C ILE A 66 -22.36 -27.74 28.02
N SER A 67 -23.57 -27.38 28.44
CA SER A 67 -24.76 -28.22 28.47
C SER A 67 -25.97 -27.33 28.08
N PRO A 68 -26.98 -27.83 27.34
CA PRO A 68 -28.01 -27.00 26.73
C PRO A 68 -29.18 -26.77 27.70
N VAL A 69 -29.78 -25.57 27.68
CA VAL A 69 -31.10 -25.33 28.26
C VAL A 69 -31.91 -24.41 27.34
N SER A 70 -33.17 -24.80 27.22
CA SER A 70 -34.28 -24.41 26.37
C SER A 70 -34.84 -22.99 26.53
N GLU A 71 -35.66 -22.64 25.53
CA GLU A 71 -36.56 -21.50 25.38
C GLU A 71 -37.28 -21.01 26.65
N THR A 72 -37.47 -19.69 26.77
CA THR A 72 -38.76 -18.96 26.91
C THR A 72 -38.53 -17.52 27.40
N GLY A 73 -39.37 -16.57 26.96
CA GLY A 73 -39.78 -15.43 27.81
C GLY A 73 -39.21 -14.04 27.52
N GLU A 74 -39.96 -13.28 26.72
CA GLU A 74 -40.37 -11.87 26.88
C GLU A 74 -39.58 -10.86 27.76
N SER A 75 -39.36 -9.69 27.13
CA SER A 75 -39.57 -8.32 27.65
C SER A 75 -38.68 -7.79 28.80
N GLY A 76 -38.15 -6.58 28.62
CA GLY A 76 -37.72 -5.73 29.74
C GLY A 76 -36.50 -4.85 29.48
N ILE A 77 -36.75 -3.56 29.25
CA ILE A 77 -35.76 -2.47 29.35
C ILE A 77 -35.40 -2.25 30.83
N PRO A 78 -34.12 -2.00 31.18
CA PRO A 78 -33.83 -0.86 32.07
C PRO A 78 -32.58 -0.07 31.63
N LYS A 79 -32.69 1.25 31.42
CA LYS A 79 -32.45 2.34 32.40
C LYS A 79 -31.02 2.44 32.95
N SER A 80 -30.26 3.37 32.36
CA SER A 80 -29.45 4.41 32.99
C SER A 80 -28.85 4.16 34.39
N ILE A 81 -27.52 4.14 34.49
CA ILE A 81 -26.77 4.31 35.74
C ILE A 81 -25.83 5.51 35.61
N LYS A 82 -25.99 6.48 36.52
CA LYS A 82 -25.16 7.68 36.72
C LYS A 82 -23.90 7.35 37.56
N PRO A 83 -22.80 8.12 37.44
CA PRO A 83 -21.61 7.93 38.25
C PRO A 83 -21.77 8.55 39.65
N LYS A 84 -21.21 7.90 40.68
CA LYS A 84 -21.02 8.49 42.03
C LYS A 84 -19.53 8.60 42.35
N GLU A 85 -19.19 9.79 42.84
CA GLU A 85 -17.89 10.23 43.35
C GLU A 85 -17.48 9.51 44.65
N ALA A 86 -16.17 9.42 44.87
CA ALA A 86 -15.56 9.57 46.20
C ALA A 86 -14.04 9.84 46.08
N LEU A 87 -13.65 11.13 45.96
CA LEU A 87 -12.31 11.59 46.33
C LEU A 87 -12.27 11.76 47.86
N LYS A 88 -11.38 11.04 48.55
CA LYS A 88 -10.91 11.45 49.88
C LYS A 88 -9.39 11.37 49.96
N SER A 89 -8.85 12.53 50.32
CA SER A 89 -7.47 12.87 50.64
C SER A 89 -6.79 11.91 51.63
N ARG A 90 -5.54 11.54 51.34
CA ARG A 90 -4.54 11.26 52.39
C ARG A 90 -3.19 11.86 51.98
N LYS A 91 -2.79 12.89 52.74
CA LYS A 91 -1.41 13.38 52.82
C LYS A 91 -0.62 12.39 53.68
N SER A 92 0.52 11.90 53.18
CA SER A 92 1.58 11.40 54.04
C SER A 92 2.93 11.53 53.34
N THR A 93 3.70 12.51 53.84
CA THR A 93 5.14 12.53 54.05
C THR A 93 5.93 11.39 53.41
N VAL A 94 6.70 11.69 52.37
CA VAL A 94 7.76 10.79 51.87
C VAL A 94 9.10 11.35 52.32
N SER A 95 9.67 10.68 53.31
CA SER A 95 11.01 10.88 53.84
C SER A 95 12.05 10.61 52.75
N LYS A 96 13.06 11.49 52.69
CA LYS A 96 14.24 11.37 51.80
C LYS A 96 15.08 10.17 52.23
N THR A 97 14.95 9.04 51.56
CA THR A 97 15.94 7.95 51.64
C THR A 97 16.73 7.92 50.35
N LEU A 98 17.99 8.36 50.44
CA LEU A 98 19.00 8.30 49.40
C LEU A 98 19.39 6.84 49.13
N ILE A 99 18.81 6.22 48.10
CA ILE A 99 19.39 5.02 47.49
C ILE A 99 20.30 5.49 46.36
N LYS A 100 21.62 5.45 46.59
CA LYS A 100 22.65 5.62 45.55
C LYS A 100 22.59 4.41 44.60
N ALA A 101 21.73 4.46 43.61
CA ALA A 101 21.82 3.57 42.45
C ALA A 101 22.93 4.09 41.53
N LYS A 102 24.03 3.33 41.42
CA LYS A 102 25.07 3.55 40.42
C LYS A 102 24.44 3.47 39.02
N ILE A 103 24.27 4.62 38.38
CA ILE A 103 23.92 4.70 36.96
C ILE A 103 25.13 4.16 36.18
N LYS A 104 25.04 2.90 35.73
CA LYS A 104 25.90 2.40 34.66
C LYS A 104 25.54 3.19 33.40
N LYS A 105 26.53 3.86 32.81
CA LYS A 105 26.42 4.51 31.49
C LYS A 105 25.66 3.58 30.53
N PRO A 106 24.70 4.09 29.74
CA PRO A 106 24.08 3.28 28.71
C PRO A 106 25.20 2.88 27.73
N SER A 107 25.56 1.61 27.73
CA SER A 107 26.38 1.03 26.69
C SER A 107 25.63 1.23 25.39
N THR A 108 26.20 2.02 24.49
CA THR A 108 25.78 2.17 23.09
C THR A 108 25.56 0.78 22.50
N LEU A 109 24.30 0.34 22.50
CA LEU A 109 23.85 -0.77 21.68
C LEU A 109 24.00 -0.29 20.24
N LYS A 110 25.03 -0.79 19.56
CA LYS A 110 25.15 -0.64 18.12
C LYS A 110 23.91 -1.32 17.53
N THR A 111 22.94 -0.52 17.11
CA THR A 111 21.86 -0.96 16.23
C THR A 111 22.50 -1.29 14.89
N THR A 112 22.99 -2.52 14.75
CA THR A 112 23.38 -3.08 13.46
C THR A 112 22.08 -3.48 12.73
N GLN A 113 21.28 -2.49 12.32
CA GLN A 113 20.23 -2.73 11.32
C GLN A 113 20.92 -2.82 9.96
N ILE A 114 21.40 -4.01 9.64
CA ILE A 114 21.73 -4.37 8.28
C ILE A 114 20.38 -4.56 7.58
N GLU A 115 19.84 -3.50 6.99
CA GLU A 115 18.87 -3.64 5.90
C GLU A 115 19.53 -4.51 4.83
N SER A 116 19.19 -5.80 4.78
CA SER A 116 19.65 -6.65 3.70
C SER A 116 18.95 -6.16 2.43
N LYS A 117 19.61 -5.28 1.67
CA LYS A 117 19.16 -4.89 0.34
C LYS A 117 18.90 -6.17 -0.45
N PHE A 118 17.65 -6.42 -0.83
CA PHE A 118 17.31 -7.54 -1.68
C PHE A 118 18.08 -7.39 -2.99
N THR A 119 19.01 -8.31 -3.27
CA THR A 119 19.80 -8.30 -4.51
C THR A 119 19.19 -9.30 -5.49
N PRO A 120 18.56 -8.83 -6.58
CA PRO A 120 17.99 -9.74 -7.56
C PRO A 120 19.09 -10.42 -8.37
N ASN A 121 18.93 -11.72 -8.65
CA ASN A 121 19.74 -12.37 -9.67
C ASN A 121 19.22 -11.93 -11.05
N LEU A 122 19.99 -11.13 -11.79
CA LEU A 122 19.62 -10.63 -13.13
C LEU A 122 20.32 -11.40 -14.27
N THR A 123 20.92 -12.55 -13.96
CA THR A 123 21.56 -13.39 -14.97
C THR A 123 20.51 -13.84 -15.99
N PRO A 124 20.72 -13.64 -17.30
CA PRO A 124 19.77 -14.08 -18.30
C PRO A 124 19.54 -15.57 -18.24
N VAL A 125 18.27 -15.95 -18.31
CA VAL A 125 17.87 -17.35 -18.41
C VAL A 125 18.05 -17.81 -19.86
N LYS A 126 18.89 -18.82 -20.09
CA LYS A 126 19.10 -19.40 -21.43
C LYS A 126 17.88 -20.22 -21.85
N SER A 127 17.61 -20.28 -23.15
CA SER A 127 16.62 -21.20 -23.76
C SER A 127 15.16 -21.03 -23.31
N VAL A 128 14.72 -19.80 -22.99
CA VAL A 128 13.31 -19.51 -22.71
C VAL A 128 12.57 -19.19 -24.02
N LEU A 129 11.43 -19.83 -24.23
CA LEU A 129 10.53 -19.56 -25.35
C LEU A 129 9.60 -18.40 -25.00
N ILE A 130 9.97 -17.18 -25.41
CA ILE A 130 9.22 -15.96 -25.16
C ILE A 130 8.48 -15.52 -26.42
N SER A 131 7.20 -15.89 -26.50
CA SER A 131 6.33 -15.62 -27.65
C SER A 131 5.62 -14.27 -27.62
N SER A 132 5.59 -13.58 -26.47
CA SER A 132 4.91 -12.29 -26.30
C SER A 132 5.61 -11.37 -25.32
N ASN A 133 5.18 -10.11 -25.28
CA ASN A 133 5.51 -9.15 -24.23
C ASN A 133 4.87 -9.53 -22.89
N VAL A 134 5.29 -8.92 -21.78
CA VAL A 134 4.66 -9.07 -20.46
C VAL A 134 4.39 -7.71 -19.85
N LEU A 135 3.22 -7.55 -19.23
CA LEU A 135 2.87 -6.39 -18.43
C LEU A 135 2.93 -6.76 -16.94
N VAL A 136 3.68 -5.99 -16.15
CA VAL A 136 3.73 -6.11 -14.69
C VAL A 136 3.30 -4.81 -14.04
N ILE A 137 2.35 -4.88 -13.10
CA ILE A 137 1.76 -3.72 -12.43
C ILE A 137 1.98 -3.85 -10.91
N GLY A 138 2.41 -2.75 -10.29
CA GLY A 138 2.59 -2.63 -8.85
C GLY A 138 1.78 -1.47 -8.28
N ALA A 139 1.02 -1.71 -7.22
CA ALA A 139 0.21 -0.68 -6.56
C ALA A 139 0.03 -0.94 -5.05
N SER A 140 -0.36 0.09 -4.30
CA SER A 140 -0.66 0.00 -2.86
C SER A 140 -1.92 0.81 -2.51
N VAL A 141 -1.85 1.83 -1.66
CA VAL A 141 -3.01 2.66 -1.25
C VAL A 141 -3.65 3.32 -2.48
N GLY A 142 -4.96 3.13 -2.66
CA GLY A 142 -5.71 3.59 -3.85
C GLY A 142 -5.53 2.71 -5.09
N GLY A 143 -4.70 1.67 -4.99
CA GLY A 143 -4.34 0.79 -6.10
C GLY A 143 -5.50 0.01 -6.70
N PRO A 144 -6.43 -0.60 -5.93
CA PRO A 144 -7.53 -1.36 -6.51
C PRO A 144 -8.36 -0.56 -7.52
N ARG A 145 -8.77 0.66 -7.16
CA ARG A 145 -9.52 1.56 -8.06
C ARG A 145 -8.70 1.97 -9.29
N THR A 146 -7.41 2.23 -9.11
CA THR A 146 -6.52 2.68 -10.18
C THR A 146 -6.24 1.56 -11.16
N ILE A 147 -5.96 0.35 -10.67
CA ILE A 147 -5.78 -0.86 -11.48
C ILE A 147 -7.03 -1.13 -12.31
N THR A 148 -8.22 -1.08 -11.69
CA THR A 148 -9.49 -1.24 -12.40
C THR A 148 -9.66 -0.19 -13.50
N THR A 149 -9.34 1.09 -13.21
CA THR A 149 -9.42 2.18 -14.20
C THR A 149 -8.53 1.93 -15.41
N VAL A 150 -7.31 1.41 -15.21
CA VAL A 150 -6.38 1.08 -16.28
C VAL A 150 -6.83 -0.16 -17.06
N LEU A 151 -7.17 -1.24 -16.36
CA LEU A 151 -7.40 -2.55 -16.99
C LEU A 151 -8.76 -2.69 -17.66
N LYS A 152 -9.80 -1.95 -17.23
CA LYS A 152 -11.14 -2.01 -17.85
C LYS A 152 -11.15 -1.59 -19.33
N GLU A 153 -10.21 -0.72 -19.72
CA GLU A 153 -10.09 -0.23 -21.10
C GLU A 153 -9.28 -1.19 -22.00
N ILE A 154 -8.56 -2.16 -21.43
CA ILE A 154 -7.77 -3.12 -22.20
C ILE A 154 -8.70 -4.16 -22.85
N PRO A 155 -8.57 -4.44 -24.16
CA PRO A 155 -9.45 -5.35 -24.87
C PRO A 155 -9.18 -6.82 -24.50
N ARG A 156 -10.21 -7.68 -24.63
CA ARG A 156 -10.11 -9.13 -24.41
C ARG A 156 -9.04 -9.83 -25.25
N THR A 157 -8.71 -9.27 -26.42
CA THR A 157 -7.72 -9.79 -27.37
C THR A 157 -6.27 -9.42 -27.03
N PHE A 158 -6.03 -8.82 -25.87
CA PHE A 158 -4.69 -8.38 -25.45
C PHE A 158 -3.66 -9.53 -25.52
N PRO A 159 -2.59 -9.40 -26.33
CA PRO A 159 -1.74 -10.53 -26.70
C PRO A 159 -0.63 -10.84 -25.69
N ALA A 160 -0.67 -10.28 -24.48
CA ALA A 160 0.32 -10.47 -23.42
C ALA A 160 -0.33 -10.89 -22.08
N PRO A 161 0.38 -11.66 -21.23
CA PRO A 161 0.00 -11.87 -19.84
C PRO A 161 0.18 -10.58 -19.02
N ILE A 162 -0.68 -10.39 -18.03
CA ILE A 162 -0.63 -9.27 -17.08
C ILE A 162 -0.46 -9.84 -15.68
N LEU A 163 0.54 -9.36 -14.93
CA LEU A 163 0.76 -9.74 -13.54
C LEU A 163 0.66 -8.52 -12.65
N VAL A 164 -0.09 -8.63 -11.56
CA VAL A 164 -0.39 -7.51 -10.66
C VAL A 164 0.01 -7.87 -9.24
N VAL A 165 0.87 -7.04 -8.65
CA VAL A 165 1.07 -7.00 -7.20
C VAL A 165 0.34 -5.77 -6.66
N GLN A 166 -0.71 -6.05 -5.90
CA GLN A 166 -1.38 -5.07 -5.07
C GLN A 166 -1.02 -5.38 -3.62
N HIS A 167 -0.50 -4.42 -2.86
CA HIS A 167 -0.25 -4.61 -1.42
C HIS A 167 -1.59 -4.81 -0.69
N LEU A 168 -1.93 -6.07 -0.47
CA LEU A 168 -3.20 -6.52 0.05
C LEU A 168 -2.99 -7.78 0.89
N SER A 169 -3.74 -7.91 1.98
CA SER A 169 -3.71 -9.15 2.77
C SER A 169 -4.44 -10.28 2.03
N ALA A 170 -4.18 -11.51 2.44
CA ALA A 170 -4.79 -12.70 1.82
C ALA A 170 -6.34 -12.62 1.80
N HIS A 171 -6.93 -12.09 2.88
CA HIS A 171 -8.38 -11.97 3.07
C HIS A 171 -9.10 -11.15 1.99
N PHE A 172 -8.43 -10.18 1.36
CA PHE A 172 -9.06 -9.33 0.35
C PHE A 172 -8.65 -9.67 -1.09
N THR A 173 -7.68 -10.56 -1.28
CA THR A 173 -7.11 -10.84 -2.62
C THR A 173 -8.16 -11.45 -3.56
N GLU A 174 -8.90 -12.45 -3.09
CA GLU A 174 -9.93 -13.11 -3.90
C GLU A 174 -11.05 -12.13 -4.29
N ALA A 175 -11.55 -11.35 -3.33
CA ALA A 175 -12.57 -10.34 -3.57
C ALA A 175 -12.10 -9.29 -4.58
N PHE A 176 -10.84 -8.84 -4.49
CA PHE A 176 -10.26 -7.91 -5.44
C PHE A 176 -10.18 -8.52 -6.85
N ALA A 177 -9.66 -9.74 -6.98
CA ALA A 177 -9.56 -10.43 -8.27
C ALA A 177 -10.95 -10.64 -8.91
N HIS A 178 -11.94 -11.04 -8.11
CA HIS A 178 -13.32 -11.24 -8.56
C HIS A 178 -13.95 -9.93 -9.06
N ASN A 179 -13.86 -8.85 -8.29
CA ASN A 179 -14.43 -7.56 -8.69
C ASN A 179 -13.76 -7.01 -9.95
N LEU A 180 -12.44 -7.18 -10.07
CA LEU A 180 -11.70 -6.78 -11.27
C LEU A 180 -12.06 -7.65 -12.49
N ASP A 181 -12.37 -8.95 -12.31
CA ASP A 181 -12.88 -9.82 -13.39
C ASP A 181 -14.24 -9.32 -13.92
N LEU A 182 -15.13 -8.89 -13.03
CA LEU A 182 -16.45 -8.35 -13.40
C LEU A 182 -16.36 -7.02 -14.16
N GLU A 183 -15.39 -6.17 -13.82
CA GLU A 183 -15.23 -4.85 -14.43
C GLU A 183 -14.32 -4.85 -15.68
N SER A 184 -13.60 -5.95 -15.93
CA SER A 184 -12.65 -6.06 -17.03
C SER A 184 -13.18 -6.89 -18.20
N LYS A 185 -12.67 -6.61 -19.40
CA LYS A 185 -12.87 -7.47 -20.58
C LYS A 185 -11.91 -8.66 -20.59
N LEU A 186 -10.87 -8.61 -19.76
CA LEU A 186 -9.87 -9.65 -19.60
C LEU A 186 -10.32 -10.66 -18.54
N LYS A 187 -9.81 -11.88 -18.64
CA LYS A 187 -9.97 -12.85 -17.56
C LYS A 187 -9.00 -12.51 -16.42
N VAL A 188 -9.50 -12.41 -15.21
CA VAL A 188 -8.74 -12.08 -14.01
C VAL A 188 -8.84 -13.23 -13.02
N LYS A 189 -7.72 -13.59 -12.39
CA LYS A 189 -7.70 -14.62 -11.33
C LYS A 189 -6.57 -14.37 -10.34
N VAL A 190 -6.71 -14.91 -9.13
CA VAL A 190 -5.57 -15.06 -8.21
C VAL A 190 -4.59 -16.08 -8.80
N ALA A 191 -3.31 -15.72 -8.78
CA ALA A 191 -2.25 -16.49 -9.38
C ALA A 191 -2.03 -17.83 -8.65
N THR A 192 -1.82 -18.90 -9.41
CA THR A 192 -1.59 -20.26 -8.92
C THR A 192 -0.14 -20.66 -9.14
N ASN A 193 0.49 -21.28 -8.14
CA ASN A 193 1.88 -21.74 -8.27
C ASN A 193 2.03 -22.76 -9.40
N GLY A 194 3.07 -22.60 -10.22
CA GLY A 194 3.45 -23.51 -11.30
C GLY A 194 2.72 -23.29 -12.62
N GLU A 195 1.70 -22.43 -12.68
CA GLU A 195 0.96 -22.23 -13.93
C GLU A 195 1.76 -21.44 -14.97
N HIS A 196 1.61 -21.81 -16.24
CA HIS A 196 2.23 -21.09 -17.36
C HIS A 196 1.51 -19.75 -17.60
N LEU A 197 2.28 -18.73 -17.95
CA LEU A 197 1.74 -17.43 -18.33
C LEU A 197 1.01 -17.51 -19.67
N ARG A 198 -0.20 -16.96 -19.72
CA ARG A 198 -1.04 -16.91 -20.90
C ARG A 198 -1.47 -15.49 -21.23
N SER A 199 -1.46 -15.17 -22.52
CA SER A 199 -1.98 -13.91 -23.03
C SER A 199 -3.46 -13.71 -22.70
N GLY A 200 -3.83 -12.46 -22.42
CA GLY A 200 -5.21 -12.08 -22.11
C GLY A 200 -5.68 -12.48 -20.70
N ILE A 201 -4.77 -12.92 -19.82
CA ILE A 201 -5.07 -13.21 -18.42
C ILE A 201 -4.33 -12.23 -17.51
N VAL A 202 -5.06 -11.73 -16.52
CA VAL A 202 -4.54 -10.96 -15.39
C VAL A 202 -4.38 -11.88 -14.18
N TYR A 203 -3.16 -11.96 -13.67
CA TYR A 203 -2.78 -12.76 -12.50
C TYR A 203 -2.55 -11.83 -11.31
N ILE A 204 -3.37 -11.97 -10.28
CA ILE A 204 -3.24 -11.21 -9.03
C ILE A 204 -2.37 -11.98 -8.05
N ALA A 205 -1.33 -11.34 -7.52
CA ALA A 205 -0.48 -11.93 -6.50
C ALA A 205 -1.30 -12.30 -5.25
N PRO A 206 -1.22 -13.53 -4.74
CA PRO A 206 -1.84 -13.89 -3.48
C PRO A 206 -1.20 -13.13 -2.31
N GLY A 207 -2.02 -12.61 -1.39
CA GLY A 207 -1.54 -12.02 -0.15
C GLY A 207 -0.63 -12.96 0.65
N GLU A 208 0.29 -12.38 1.43
CA GLU A 208 1.24 -13.10 2.30
C GLU A 208 2.23 -14.03 1.59
N ASN A 209 2.29 -13.98 0.25
CA ASN A 209 3.24 -14.75 -0.55
C ASN A 209 3.85 -13.85 -1.63
N HIS A 210 5.11 -14.08 -1.98
CA HIS A 210 5.68 -13.44 -3.16
C HIS A 210 5.21 -14.15 -4.42
N MET A 211 4.96 -13.36 -5.46
CA MET A 211 4.74 -13.82 -6.82
C MET A 211 5.94 -13.39 -7.67
N GLU A 212 6.59 -14.35 -8.32
CA GLU A 212 7.65 -14.09 -9.28
C GLU A 212 7.46 -14.90 -10.55
N ILE A 213 8.12 -14.47 -11.62
CA ILE A 213 8.17 -15.24 -12.86
C ILE A 213 9.40 -16.15 -12.83
N THR A 214 9.18 -17.43 -13.14
CA THR A 214 10.21 -18.45 -13.34
C THR A 214 10.05 -19.09 -14.71
N VAL A 215 10.84 -20.13 -14.98
CA VAL A 215 10.78 -20.88 -16.22
C VAL A 215 10.57 -22.35 -15.87
N HIS A 216 9.52 -22.95 -16.44
CA HIS A 216 9.22 -24.37 -16.36
C HIS A 216 9.02 -24.88 -17.79
N ASP A 217 9.66 -25.99 -18.16
CA ASP A 217 9.62 -26.54 -19.52
C ASP A 217 9.90 -25.51 -20.63
N LYS A 218 10.93 -24.67 -20.41
CA LYS A 218 11.33 -23.56 -21.29
C LYS A 218 10.26 -22.46 -21.47
N LYS A 219 9.15 -22.50 -20.74
CA LYS A 219 8.07 -21.50 -20.81
C LYS A 219 8.05 -20.64 -19.54
N PRO A 220 7.73 -19.34 -19.64
CA PRO A 220 7.48 -18.52 -18.46
C PRO A 220 6.32 -19.08 -17.62
N SER A 221 6.56 -19.21 -16.31
CA SER A 221 5.61 -19.73 -15.33
C SER A 221 5.59 -18.88 -14.07
N ILE A 222 4.50 -18.96 -13.32
CA ILE A 222 4.35 -18.30 -12.03
C ILE A 222 4.94 -19.17 -10.94
N ARG A 223 5.78 -18.58 -10.07
CA ARG A 223 6.15 -19.17 -8.79
C ARG A 223 5.56 -18.34 -7.65
N ILE A 224 4.82 -19.01 -6.79
CA ILE A 224 4.30 -18.45 -5.54
C ILE A 224 5.04 -19.09 -4.39
N TYR A 225 5.58 -18.27 -3.48
CA TYR A 225 6.30 -18.78 -2.32
C TYR A 225 6.22 -17.82 -1.13
N LYS A 226 6.24 -18.39 0.07
CA LYS A 226 6.38 -17.63 1.32
C LYS A 226 7.86 -17.31 1.55
N GLY A 227 8.21 -16.03 1.53
CA GLY A 227 9.58 -15.54 1.70
C GLY A 227 9.74 -14.64 2.91
N LYS A 228 10.89 -13.96 2.99
CA LYS A 228 11.05 -12.81 3.89
C LYS A 228 10.47 -11.58 3.19
N PRO A 229 9.79 -10.67 3.92
CA PRO A 229 9.32 -9.41 3.35
C PRO A 229 10.45 -8.65 2.65
N VAL A 230 10.15 -8.08 1.49
CA VAL A 230 11.04 -7.21 0.73
C VAL A 230 10.43 -5.81 0.76
N ASN A 231 11.21 -4.80 1.17
CA ASN A 231 10.69 -3.45 1.43
C ASN A 231 9.50 -3.44 2.39
N PHE A 232 9.54 -4.31 3.42
CA PHE A 232 8.45 -4.53 4.38
C PHE A 232 7.13 -5.06 3.79
N CYS A 233 7.14 -5.53 2.53
CA CYS A 233 5.96 -6.00 1.80
C CYS A 233 6.06 -7.49 1.45
N MET A 234 4.93 -8.19 1.52
CA MET A 234 4.74 -9.55 1.01
C MET A 234 3.25 -9.74 0.65
N PRO A 235 2.87 -9.78 -0.64
CA PRO A 235 3.71 -9.73 -1.84
C PRO A 235 4.51 -8.43 -1.98
N SER A 236 5.64 -8.49 -2.71
CA SER A 236 6.46 -7.33 -3.05
C SER A 236 6.47 -7.12 -4.56
N ILE A 237 6.34 -5.85 -4.96
CA ILE A 237 6.36 -5.40 -6.35
C ILE A 237 7.76 -5.60 -6.94
N ASP A 238 8.82 -5.30 -6.18
CA ASP A 238 10.21 -5.49 -6.62
C ASP A 238 10.48 -6.94 -7.02
N VAL A 239 10.01 -7.92 -6.24
CA VAL A 239 10.19 -9.34 -6.55
C VAL A 239 9.57 -9.72 -7.91
N LEU A 240 8.35 -9.25 -8.18
CA LEU A 240 7.72 -9.45 -9.49
C LEU A 240 8.51 -8.73 -10.60
N PHE A 241 8.88 -7.47 -10.40
CA PHE A 241 9.51 -6.66 -11.43
C PHE A 241 10.91 -7.16 -11.80
N PHE A 242 11.70 -7.56 -10.81
CA PHE A 242 13.02 -8.13 -11.05
C PHE A 242 12.96 -9.45 -11.82
N SER A 243 12.03 -10.34 -11.46
CA SER A 243 11.87 -11.62 -12.16
C SER A 243 11.35 -11.45 -13.59
N ALA A 244 10.43 -10.51 -13.81
CA ALA A 244 9.96 -10.14 -15.15
C ALA A 244 11.09 -9.57 -16.00
N ALA A 245 11.85 -8.62 -15.47
CA ALA A 245 12.97 -8.01 -16.20
C ALA A 245 14.08 -9.03 -16.52
N ARG A 246 14.34 -9.98 -15.61
CA ARG A 246 15.31 -11.06 -15.83
C ARG A 246 14.92 -11.96 -17.01
N ILE A 247 13.63 -12.31 -17.10
CA ILE A 247 13.14 -13.29 -18.08
C ILE A 247 12.81 -12.62 -19.42
N PHE A 248 12.02 -11.55 -19.40
CA PHE A 248 11.50 -10.90 -20.61
C PHE A 248 12.35 -9.72 -21.11
N ARG A 249 13.18 -9.13 -20.25
CA ARG A 249 14.13 -8.04 -20.61
C ARG A 249 13.41 -6.87 -21.29
N ASN A 250 13.72 -6.60 -22.56
CA ASN A 250 13.12 -5.53 -23.34
C ASN A 250 11.65 -5.77 -23.71
N LYS A 251 11.16 -7.01 -23.54
CA LYS A 251 9.74 -7.37 -23.71
C LYS A 251 8.91 -7.13 -22.44
N THR A 252 9.47 -6.51 -21.42
CA THR A 252 8.75 -6.15 -20.18
C THR A 252 8.25 -4.71 -20.23
N MET A 253 6.97 -4.51 -19.92
CA MET A 253 6.45 -3.23 -19.46
C MET A 253 6.16 -3.28 -17.96
N GLY A 254 6.77 -2.38 -17.20
CA GLY A 254 6.50 -2.18 -15.78
C GLY A 254 5.66 -0.94 -15.53
N VAL A 255 4.67 -1.03 -14.66
CA VAL A 255 3.80 0.10 -14.29
C VAL A 255 3.74 0.22 -12.77
N ILE A 256 4.20 1.34 -12.22
CA ILE A 256 4.00 1.70 -10.81
C ILE A 256 2.83 2.67 -10.70
N LEU A 257 1.87 2.34 -9.86
CA LEU A 257 0.69 3.13 -9.56
C LEU A 257 0.75 3.69 -8.13
N THR A 258 -0.28 4.46 -7.76
CA THR A 258 -0.48 5.04 -6.43
C THR A 258 -0.10 4.10 -5.29
N GLY A 259 0.62 4.64 -4.31
CA GLY A 259 1.11 3.84 -3.21
C GLY A 259 2.14 4.53 -2.34
N MET A 260 2.29 3.99 -1.12
CA MET A 260 3.29 4.44 -0.15
C MET A 260 4.59 3.66 -0.33
N GLY A 261 5.70 4.27 0.11
CA GLY A 261 6.98 3.58 0.24
C GLY A 261 7.74 3.52 -1.08
N THR A 262 8.63 2.53 -1.18
CA THR A 262 9.60 2.42 -2.27
C THR A 262 9.57 1.06 -2.98
N ASP A 263 8.63 0.18 -2.62
CA ASP A 263 8.58 -1.15 -3.22
C ASP A 263 8.26 -1.05 -4.72
N GLY A 264 8.96 -1.82 -5.54
CA GLY A 264 8.86 -1.76 -7.00
C GLY A 264 9.73 -0.70 -7.65
N VAL A 265 10.22 0.33 -6.93
CA VAL A 265 10.99 1.43 -7.52
C VAL A 265 12.27 0.89 -8.15
N GLU A 266 13.04 0.09 -7.42
CA GLU A 266 14.28 -0.48 -7.94
C GLU A 266 14.02 -1.52 -9.04
N GLY A 267 12.95 -2.30 -8.91
CA GLY A 267 12.43 -3.20 -9.93
C GLY A 267 12.12 -2.47 -11.24
N LEU A 268 11.46 -1.32 -11.16
CA LEU A 268 11.14 -0.49 -12.32
C LEU A 268 12.43 0.04 -12.97
N GLY A 269 13.40 0.48 -12.15
CA GLY A 269 14.73 0.86 -12.62
C GLY A 269 15.46 -0.26 -13.36
N VAL A 270 15.35 -1.50 -12.88
CA VAL A 270 15.90 -2.68 -13.57
C VAL A 270 15.20 -2.94 -14.89
N ILE A 271 13.86 -2.87 -14.94
CA ILE A 271 13.09 -3.05 -16.19
C ILE A 271 13.60 -2.05 -17.24
N LYS A 272 13.69 -0.76 -16.89
CA LYS A 272 14.21 0.29 -17.79
C LYS A 272 15.64 0.01 -18.23
N ARG A 273 16.53 -0.33 -17.30
CA ARG A 273 17.95 -0.62 -17.59
C ARG A 273 18.14 -1.82 -18.53
N LEU A 274 17.25 -2.82 -18.46
CA LEU A 274 17.27 -3.99 -19.35
C LEU A 274 16.49 -3.78 -20.67
N GLY A 275 16.12 -2.54 -20.98
CA GLY A 275 15.50 -2.14 -22.23
C GLY A 275 13.98 -2.28 -22.27
N GLY A 276 13.35 -2.65 -21.15
CA GLY A 276 11.89 -2.65 -21.01
C GLY A 276 11.34 -1.21 -20.96
N LYS A 277 10.01 -1.09 -21.04
CA LYS A 277 9.32 0.19 -20.89
C LYS A 277 8.73 0.34 -19.50
N THR A 278 8.75 1.55 -18.97
CA THR A 278 8.30 1.82 -17.61
C THR A 278 7.37 3.02 -17.53
N ILE A 279 6.30 2.87 -16.76
CA ILE A 279 5.30 3.92 -16.52
C ILE A 279 5.20 4.14 -15.01
N ALA A 280 5.13 5.40 -14.59
CA ALA A 280 4.71 5.80 -13.26
C ALA A 280 3.39 6.58 -13.37
N GLU A 281 2.45 6.36 -12.46
CA GLU A 281 1.24 7.17 -12.38
C GLU A 281 1.58 8.64 -12.01
N GLY A 282 0.91 9.58 -12.68
CA GLY A 282 1.00 11.01 -12.44
C GLY A 282 0.37 11.44 -11.10
N ALA A 283 0.90 12.53 -10.55
CA ALA A 283 0.46 13.06 -9.25
C ALA A 283 -1.03 13.45 -9.22
N GLU A 284 -1.57 13.83 -10.37
CA GLU A 284 -2.92 14.32 -10.58
C GLU A 284 -4.00 13.24 -10.38
N THR A 285 -3.67 11.96 -10.57
CA THR A 285 -4.61 10.86 -10.33
C THR A 285 -4.24 9.96 -9.16
N CYS A 286 -3.01 10.07 -8.65
CA CYS A 286 -2.58 9.30 -7.49
C CYS A 286 -3.37 9.67 -6.22
N ILE A 287 -3.86 8.66 -5.51
CA ILE A 287 -4.35 8.84 -4.14
C ILE A 287 -3.19 9.13 -3.19
N LEU A 288 -2.07 8.44 -3.36
CA LEU A 288 -0.84 8.67 -2.63
C LEU A 288 0.36 8.66 -3.58
N PHE A 289 0.88 9.85 -3.86
CA PHE A 289 1.99 10.07 -4.79
C PHE A 289 3.35 9.97 -4.08
N ALA A 290 3.69 8.79 -3.55
CA ALA A 290 5.01 8.53 -2.97
C ALA A 290 5.82 7.56 -3.84
N MET A 291 5.31 6.34 -4.04
CA MET A 291 6.00 5.31 -4.82
C MET A 291 6.18 5.71 -6.31
N PRO A 292 5.18 6.27 -7.02
CA PRO A 292 5.38 6.80 -8.38
C PRO A 292 6.32 8.01 -8.43
N LYS A 293 6.24 8.90 -7.43
CA LYS A 293 7.10 10.09 -7.32
C LYS A 293 8.57 9.72 -7.30
N ILE A 294 8.95 8.79 -6.43
CA ILE A 294 10.35 8.36 -6.28
C ILE A 294 10.85 7.68 -7.56
N ALA A 295 10.00 6.88 -8.22
CA ALA A 295 10.33 6.27 -9.50
C ALA A 295 10.57 7.32 -10.61
N ALA A 296 9.77 8.38 -10.66
CA ALA A 296 9.96 9.49 -11.60
C ALA A 296 11.23 10.30 -11.29
N GLU A 297 11.45 10.68 -10.03
CA GLU A 297 12.62 11.46 -9.58
C GLU A 297 13.94 10.74 -9.83
N LYS A 298 13.98 9.41 -9.68
CA LYS A 298 15.15 8.58 -10.03
C LYS A 298 15.35 8.41 -11.54
N GLY A 299 14.45 8.94 -12.37
CA GLY A 299 14.47 8.73 -13.80
C GLY A 299 14.22 7.28 -14.19
N TYR A 300 13.51 6.50 -13.37
CA TYR A 300 13.22 5.10 -13.64
C TYR A 300 11.95 4.90 -14.48
N ALA A 301 11.11 5.92 -14.62
CA ALA A 301 9.99 5.94 -15.55
C ALA A 301 10.45 6.38 -16.97
N ASN A 302 9.90 5.76 -18.01
CA ASN A 302 9.92 6.32 -19.37
C ASN A 302 8.78 7.30 -19.58
N PHE A 303 7.64 7.06 -18.92
CA PHE A 303 6.44 7.88 -18.99
C PHE A 303 5.89 8.14 -17.60
N VAL A 304 5.42 9.36 -17.36
CA VAL A 304 4.62 9.73 -16.18
C VAL A 304 3.29 10.20 -16.72
N LEU A 305 2.21 9.47 -16.42
CA LEU A 305 0.91 9.64 -17.07
C LEU A 305 -0.23 9.58 -16.04
N PRO A 306 -1.33 10.33 -16.25
CA PRO A 306 -2.54 10.12 -15.47
C PRO A 306 -3.08 8.71 -15.70
N ASN A 307 -3.72 8.12 -14.69
CA ASN A 307 -4.14 6.72 -14.77
C ASN A 307 -5.06 6.40 -15.95
N TYR A 308 -5.87 7.36 -16.40
CA TYR A 308 -6.76 7.20 -17.54
C TYR A 308 -6.03 7.25 -18.90
N GLU A 309 -4.74 7.57 -18.96
CA GLU A 309 -3.93 7.50 -20.21
C GLU A 309 -2.96 6.30 -20.21
N ILE A 310 -2.77 5.64 -19.07
CA ILE A 310 -1.83 4.51 -18.95
C ILE A 310 -2.22 3.37 -19.90
N HIS A 311 -3.52 3.10 -20.08
CA HIS A 311 -4.01 2.04 -20.95
C HIS A 311 -3.59 2.25 -22.42
N ASP A 312 -3.69 3.48 -22.93
CA ASP A 312 -3.23 3.81 -24.29
C ASP A 312 -1.74 3.55 -24.46
N GLN A 313 -0.94 3.90 -23.45
CA GLN A 313 0.50 3.67 -23.50
C GLN A 313 0.86 2.17 -23.40
N ILE A 314 0.06 1.39 -22.66
CA ILE A 314 0.17 -0.08 -22.64
C ILE A 314 -0.09 -0.64 -24.04
N LEU A 315 -1.17 -0.22 -24.70
CA LEU A 315 -1.54 -0.73 -26.03
C LEU A 315 -0.49 -0.41 -27.09
N LYS A 316 0.18 0.75 -27.01
CA LYS A 316 1.27 1.13 -27.94
C LYS A 316 2.55 0.30 -27.81
N PHE A 317 2.78 -0.33 -26.66
CA PHE A 317 4.00 -1.12 -26.44
C PHE A 317 3.90 -2.55 -26.96
N ILE A 318 2.68 -3.06 -27.07
CA ILE A 318 2.39 -4.48 -27.23
C ILE A 318 2.39 -4.90 -28.69
#